data_AF-A0A9X9LAQ4-F1
#
_entry.id   AF-A0A9X9LAQ4-F1
#
_cell.length_a   1.000
_cell.length_b   1.000
_cell.length_c   1.000
_cell.angle_alpha   90.00
_cell.angle_beta   90.00
_cell.angle_gamma   90.00
#
_symmetry.space_group_name_H-M   'P 1'
#
loop_
_entity.id
_entity.type
_entity.pdbx_description
1 polymer ?
#
loop_
_entity_poly.entity_id
_entity_poly.type
_entity_poly.pdbx_seq_one_letter_code
_entity_poly.pdbx_strand_id
1 'polypeptide(L)'
;MVCILAILLYTGLKSQQKDRLVIASRNKLVSYAVYGVDHDYQLPVISKNSDIYTTHGHMDWAGTYIKAYCSYTKSFPDLWSFVIAKSTDLTDSYHIGFSNDAKSEDDCLQHISDVNNRQYGSDIILASGLLNTKECNERLLVSLVYQRRIAATDGFELETVDYSKKVPEIGFDEYIHIANVVLNGKFIKVVSKGSTKYALAWSQGHLCIFKREKSRKVWVQHTRNGMEMDSGKEIFDFIYNNDSDIKRFCDLFLNPENSRHLTKFRSKLSSNKYKSLAIHDDDVGSMHENQIRRSRSENAGGIIVDIQLWWNRWIPDLTAEIGRYDIEFIE
;
A
#
# COMPACT_ATOMS: atom_id res chain seq x y z
N MET A 1 7.23 19.09 12.26
CA MET A 1 7.42 18.68 10.85
C MET A 1 6.95 17.25 10.74
N VAL A 2 6.07 16.97 9.80
CA VAL A 2 5.39 15.67 9.72
C VAL A 2 5.36 15.23 8.26
N CYS A 3 5.50 13.92 8.05
CA CYS A 3 5.22 13.25 6.79
C CYS A 3 4.36 12.03 7.04
N ILE A 4 3.41 11.77 6.14
CA ILE A 4 2.60 10.56 6.07
C ILE A 4 2.66 10.00 4.66
N LEU A 5 2.49 8.68 4.51
CA LEU A 5 2.31 8.03 3.22
C LEU A 5 0.85 7.68 3.04
N ALA A 6 0.30 8.06 1.88
CA ALA A 6 -0.98 7.62 1.40
C ALA A 6 -0.72 6.58 0.30
N ILE A 7 -1.24 5.38 0.48
CA ILE A 7 -0.97 4.22 -0.36
C ILE A 7 -2.32 3.70 -0.89
N LEU A 8 -2.63 4.03 -2.13
CA LEU A 8 -3.88 3.67 -2.78
C LEU A 8 -3.69 2.39 -3.60
N LEU A 9 -4.51 1.38 -3.32
CA LEU A 9 -4.78 0.29 -4.24
C LEU A 9 -5.96 0.67 -5.13
N TYR A 10 -5.70 0.79 -6.42
CA TYR A 10 -6.72 0.92 -7.45
C TYR A 10 -6.78 -0.38 -8.26
N THR A 11 -7.91 -1.07 -8.19
CA THR A 11 -8.11 -2.40 -8.82
C THR A 11 -8.77 -2.30 -10.19
N GLY A 12 -9.29 -1.12 -10.56
CA GLY A 12 -9.93 -0.85 -11.84
C GLY A 12 -11.44 -1.15 -11.85
N LEU A 13 -12.15 -0.51 -12.79
CA LEU A 13 -13.63 -0.49 -12.87
C LEU A 13 -14.33 -1.85 -13.04
N LYS A 14 -13.60 -2.91 -13.34
CA LYS A 14 -14.15 -4.27 -13.59
C LYS A 14 -13.77 -5.28 -12.51
N SER A 15 -13.07 -4.84 -11.47
CA SER A 15 -12.63 -5.72 -10.39
C SER A 15 -13.75 -5.95 -9.39
N GLN A 16 -13.91 -7.19 -8.93
CA GLN A 16 -14.75 -7.51 -7.77
C GLN A 16 -14.08 -7.09 -6.45
N GLN A 17 -12.77 -6.87 -6.46
CA GLN A 17 -12.02 -6.39 -5.31
C GLN A 17 -12.25 -4.90 -5.15
N LYS A 18 -12.54 -4.47 -3.93
CA LYS A 18 -12.75 -3.06 -3.62
C LYS A 18 -11.43 -2.32 -3.47
N ASP A 19 -11.40 -1.09 -3.95
CA ASP A 19 -10.25 -0.21 -3.78
C ASP A 19 -10.00 0.10 -2.30
N ARG A 20 -8.72 0.38 -1.97
CA ARG A 20 -8.27 0.58 -0.60
C ARG A 20 -7.28 1.72 -0.52
N LEU A 21 -7.45 2.58 0.47
CA LEU A 21 -6.47 3.58 0.85
C LEU A 21 -5.87 3.22 2.20
N VAL A 22 -4.56 3.07 2.23
CA VAL A 22 -3.80 2.90 3.48
C VAL A 22 -3.07 4.19 3.80
N ILE A 23 -3.16 4.62 5.06
CA ILE A 23 -2.29 5.66 5.59
C ILE A 23 -1.23 4.99 6.47
N ALA A 24 0.04 5.29 6.22
CA ALA A 24 1.17 4.83 7.02
C ALA A 24 2.00 6.02 7.51
N SER A 25 2.44 6.00 8.76
CA SER A 25 3.24 7.08 9.34
C SER A 25 4.15 6.61 10.48
N ARG A 26 5.04 7.48 10.93
CA ARG A 26 5.86 7.27 12.15
C ARG A 26 5.21 7.84 13.42
N ASN A 27 3.94 8.22 13.39
CA ASN A 27 3.26 8.74 14.57
C ASN A 27 3.10 7.63 15.61
N LYS A 28 3.30 7.94 16.89
CA LYS A 28 3.28 6.97 17.99
C LYS A 28 1.88 6.49 18.39
N LEU A 29 0.84 7.30 18.13
CA LEU A 29 -0.54 7.04 18.58
C LEU A 29 -1.37 6.36 17.49
N VAL A 30 -1.26 6.85 16.26
CA VAL A 30 -1.96 6.27 15.11
C VAL A 30 -0.98 6.24 13.94
N SER A 31 -0.44 5.07 13.64
CA SER A 31 0.56 4.94 12.59
C SER A 31 0.00 4.31 11.31
N TYR A 32 -1.12 3.59 11.40
CA TYR A 32 -1.73 2.83 10.31
C TYR A 32 -3.25 2.90 10.34
N ALA A 33 -3.87 3.04 9.17
CA ALA A 33 -5.31 2.78 9.00
C ALA A 33 -5.63 2.40 7.56
N VAL A 34 -6.76 1.72 7.39
CA VAL A 34 -7.29 1.27 6.10
C VAL A 34 -8.65 1.92 5.86
N TYR A 35 -8.82 2.50 4.68
CA TYR A 35 -10.03 3.16 4.24
C TYR A 35 -10.55 2.55 2.96
N GLY A 36 -11.86 2.56 2.81
CA GLY A 36 -12.58 2.27 1.58
C GLY A 36 -12.68 3.54 0.75
N VAL A 37 -12.57 3.36 -0.56
CA VAL A 37 -12.62 4.45 -1.52
C VAL A 37 -13.42 4.01 -2.74
N ASP A 38 -14.11 4.97 -3.33
CA ASP A 38 -14.85 4.76 -4.57
C ASP A 38 -13.89 4.61 -5.77
N HIS A 39 -14.36 4.03 -6.87
CA HIS A 39 -13.53 3.76 -8.04
C HIS A 39 -13.01 5.01 -8.76
N ASP A 40 -13.65 6.17 -8.54
CA ASP A 40 -13.21 7.47 -9.06
C ASP A 40 -12.33 8.23 -8.05
N TYR A 41 -12.00 7.60 -6.91
CA TYR A 41 -11.17 8.22 -5.90
C TYR A 41 -9.78 8.53 -6.47
N GLN A 42 -9.38 9.77 -6.26
CA GLN A 42 -8.04 10.25 -6.55
C GLN A 42 -7.40 10.74 -5.26
N LEU A 43 -6.12 10.40 -5.08
CA LEU A 43 -5.33 10.95 -3.98
C LEU A 43 -5.35 12.50 -4.04
N PRO A 44 -5.62 13.20 -2.92
CA PRO A 44 -5.88 14.63 -2.93
C PRO A 44 -4.83 15.47 -3.64
N VAL A 45 -5.30 16.35 -4.52
CA VAL A 45 -4.46 17.37 -5.16
C VAL A 45 -4.36 18.58 -4.25
N ILE A 46 -3.14 19.09 -4.11
CA ILE A 46 -2.84 20.19 -3.21
C ILE A 46 -3.30 21.52 -3.79
N SER A 47 -4.08 22.27 -3.04
CA SER A 47 -4.42 23.66 -3.38
C SER A 47 -3.28 24.62 -3.03
N LYS A 48 -3.22 25.74 -3.78
CA LYS A 48 -2.30 26.84 -3.46
C LYS A 48 -2.55 27.31 -2.01
N ASN A 49 -1.48 27.49 -1.24
CA ASN A 49 -1.48 27.97 0.15
C ASN A 49 -1.94 26.98 1.23
N SER A 50 -1.99 25.68 0.94
CA SER A 50 -2.35 24.66 1.96
C SER A 50 -1.25 24.41 3.01
N ASP A 51 -0.02 24.86 2.78
CA ASP A 51 1.21 24.46 3.50
C ASP A 51 1.47 22.93 3.54
N ILE A 52 0.79 22.18 2.67
CA ILE A 52 1.02 20.76 2.47
C ILE A 52 1.81 20.60 1.18
N TYR A 53 2.73 19.65 1.17
CA TYR A 53 3.55 19.31 0.02
C TYR A 53 3.40 17.82 -0.25
N THR A 54 3.42 17.41 -1.52
CA THR A 54 3.31 16.00 -1.90
C THR A 54 4.23 15.61 -3.04
N THR A 55 4.54 14.32 -3.13
CA THR A 55 5.19 13.74 -4.30
C THR A 55 4.22 13.66 -5.47
N HIS A 56 4.73 13.89 -6.68
CA HIS A 56 3.95 13.69 -7.89
C HIS A 56 3.64 12.20 -8.10
N GLY A 57 2.52 11.94 -8.76
CA GLY A 57 2.11 10.59 -9.13
C GLY A 57 0.82 10.67 -9.93
N HIS A 58 0.84 10.10 -11.13
CA HIS A 58 -0.34 9.95 -11.96
C HIS A 58 -0.88 8.52 -11.83
N MET A 59 -2.20 8.40 -11.95
CA MET A 59 -2.92 7.13 -11.82
C MET A 59 -3.53 6.81 -13.16
N ASP A 60 -2.87 5.96 -13.92
CA ASP A 60 -3.30 5.63 -15.29
C ASP A 60 -3.93 4.24 -15.39
N TRP A 61 -3.57 3.33 -14.48
CA TRP A 61 -3.91 1.90 -14.59
C TRP A 61 -4.18 1.26 -13.23
N ALA A 62 -4.76 0.06 -13.22
CA ALA A 62 -4.86 -0.72 -11.98
C ALA A 62 -3.46 -0.96 -11.37
N GLY A 63 -3.31 -0.72 -10.08
CA GLY A 63 -2.02 -0.79 -9.40
C GLY A 63 -2.04 -0.22 -7.99
N THR A 64 -0.85 -0.18 -7.38
CA THR A 64 -0.62 0.46 -6.08
C THR A 64 0.13 1.77 -6.27
N TYR A 65 -0.43 2.84 -5.74
CA TYR A 65 0.07 4.20 -5.87
C TYR A 65 0.46 4.75 -4.50
N ILE A 66 1.68 5.24 -4.38
CA ILE A 66 2.22 5.77 -3.13
C ILE A 66 2.46 7.27 -3.31
N LYS A 67 1.93 8.08 -2.39
CA LYS A 67 2.26 9.50 -2.28
C LYS A 67 2.65 9.85 -0.86
N ALA A 68 3.73 10.60 -0.71
CA ALA A 68 4.05 11.23 0.56
C ALA A 68 3.33 12.58 0.67
N TYR A 69 2.82 12.90 1.86
CA TYR A 69 2.29 14.22 2.21
C TYR A 69 3.06 14.73 3.41
N CYS A 70 3.67 15.91 3.29
CA CYS A 70 4.49 16.50 4.33
C CYS A 70 4.13 17.96 4.60
N SER A 71 4.38 18.43 5.82
CA SER A 71 4.23 19.83 6.20
C SER A 71 5.18 20.27 7.30
N TYR A 72 5.52 21.56 7.28
CA TYR A 72 6.24 22.25 8.35
C TYR A 72 5.30 22.84 9.41
N THR A 73 4.08 23.21 9.02
CA THR A 73 3.14 23.97 9.86
C THR A 73 1.93 23.15 10.26
N LYS A 74 1.48 22.22 9.40
CA LYS A 74 0.35 21.34 9.71
C LYS A 74 0.75 20.25 10.68
N SER A 75 -0.17 19.96 11.60
CA SER A 75 -0.04 18.83 12.52
C SER A 75 -0.30 17.51 11.80
N PHE A 76 0.03 16.40 12.46
CA PHE A 76 -0.30 15.07 11.95
C PHE A 76 -1.81 14.87 11.75
N PRO A 77 -2.70 15.21 12.71
CA PRO A 77 -4.15 15.12 12.50
C PRO A 77 -4.66 15.94 11.31
N ASP A 78 -4.08 17.12 11.06
CA ASP A 78 -4.46 17.97 9.91
C ASP A 78 -4.12 17.29 8.58
N LEU A 79 -2.89 16.75 8.47
CA LEU A 79 -2.46 16.02 7.28
C LEU A 79 -3.30 14.76 7.06
N TRP A 80 -3.56 14.02 8.14
CA TRP A 80 -4.37 12.81 8.08
C TRP A 80 -5.78 13.12 7.57
N SER A 81 -6.46 14.07 8.22
CA SER A 81 -7.81 14.51 7.85
C SER A 81 -7.88 15.01 6.41
N PHE A 82 -6.85 15.72 5.94
CA PHE A 82 -6.76 16.19 4.57
C PHE A 82 -6.74 15.02 3.56
N VAL A 83 -5.96 13.97 3.84
CA VAL A 83 -5.85 12.83 2.92
C VAL A 83 -7.13 11.99 2.89
N ILE A 84 -7.76 11.78 4.05
CA ILE A 84 -8.92 10.88 4.18
C ILE A 84 -10.27 11.54 3.87
N ALA A 85 -10.31 12.84 3.55
CA ALA A 85 -11.53 13.65 3.46
C ALA A 85 -12.62 13.09 2.51
N LYS A 86 -12.24 12.27 1.53
CA LYS A 86 -13.16 11.61 0.57
C LYS A 86 -13.16 10.09 0.68
N SER A 87 -12.79 9.55 1.84
CA SER A 87 -12.71 8.11 2.08
C SER A 87 -13.63 7.69 3.21
N THR A 88 -14.05 6.43 3.19
CA THR A 88 -14.87 5.83 4.24
C THR A 88 -13.99 4.99 5.15
N ASP A 89 -14.10 5.20 6.45
CA ASP A 89 -13.37 4.38 7.43
C ASP A 89 -13.82 2.92 7.34
N LEU A 90 -12.85 2.00 7.21
CA LEU A 90 -13.09 0.56 7.17
C LEU A 90 -12.47 -0.16 8.37
N THR A 91 -12.06 0.55 9.43
CA THR A 91 -11.33 -0.03 10.58
C THR A 91 -12.04 -1.26 11.18
N ASP A 92 -13.37 -1.34 11.13
CA ASP A 92 -14.13 -2.49 11.66
C ASP A 92 -14.60 -3.51 10.59
N SER A 93 -14.43 -3.24 9.29
CA SER A 93 -14.98 -4.05 8.19
C SER A 93 -14.05 -4.25 6.98
N TYR A 94 -12.78 -3.87 7.10
CA TYR A 94 -11.79 -3.89 6.02
C TYR A 94 -11.63 -5.26 5.33
N HIS A 95 -11.84 -6.33 6.10
CA HIS A 95 -11.66 -7.72 5.71
C HIS A 95 -12.81 -8.22 4.84
N ILE A 96 -13.99 -7.63 4.98
CA ILE A 96 -15.19 -8.07 4.27
C ILE A 96 -15.09 -7.69 2.79
N GLY A 97 -15.09 -8.70 1.93
CA GLY A 97 -15.20 -8.51 0.48
C GLY A 97 -13.96 -7.91 -0.19
N PHE A 98 -12.78 -8.00 0.43
CA PHE A 98 -11.53 -7.59 -0.24
C PHE A 98 -10.98 -8.70 -1.13
N SER A 99 -10.77 -9.88 -0.53
CA SER A 99 -10.06 -10.97 -1.19
C SER A 99 -10.97 -11.94 -1.91
N ASN A 100 -12.13 -12.19 -1.30
CA ASN A 100 -13.11 -13.18 -1.70
C ASN A 100 -14.48 -12.51 -1.66
N ASP A 101 -15.45 -13.05 -2.39
CA ASP A 101 -16.84 -12.68 -2.16
C ASP A 101 -17.30 -13.22 -0.79
N ALA A 102 -18.14 -12.46 -0.09
CA ALA A 102 -18.58 -12.80 1.26
C ALA A 102 -19.27 -14.17 1.34
N LYS A 103 -19.95 -14.56 0.25
CA LYS A 103 -20.63 -15.85 0.17
C LYS A 103 -19.64 -17.02 0.20
N SER A 104 -18.55 -16.96 -0.57
CA SER A 104 -17.50 -18.00 -0.52
C SER A 104 -16.87 -18.13 0.88
N GLU A 105 -16.73 -17.03 1.62
CA GLU A 105 -16.22 -17.06 3.00
C GLU A 105 -17.22 -17.72 3.96
N ASP A 106 -18.51 -17.41 3.80
CA ASP A 106 -19.59 -18.01 4.59
C ASP A 106 -19.77 -19.50 4.27
N ASP A 107 -19.69 -19.90 3.00
CA ASP A 107 -19.78 -21.29 2.55
C ASP A 107 -18.61 -22.12 3.14
N CYS A 108 -17.38 -21.59 3.11
CA CYS A 108 -16.23 -22.26 3.74
C CYS A 108 -16.37 -22.31 5.27
N LEU A 109 -16.86 -21.26 5.94
CA LEU A 109 -17.09 -21.32 7.39
C LEU A 109 -18.18 -22.34 7.74
N GLN A 110 -19.25 -22.43 6.95
CA GLN A 110 -20.31 -23.41 7.15
C GLN A 110 -19.75 -24.83 7.03
N HIS A 111 -18.92 -25.09 6.01
CA HIS A 111 -18.24 -26.36 5.84
C HIS A 111 -17.36 -26.72 7.06
N ILE A 112 -16.56 -25.77 7.54
CA ILE A 112 -15.74 -25.94 8.76
C ILE A 112 -16.63 -26.27 9.97
N SER A 113 -17.75 -25.57 10.13
CA SER A 113 -18.70 -25.79 11.22
C SER A 113 -19.32 -27.19 11.16
N ASP A 114 -19.68 -27.65 9.97
CA ASP A 114 -20.23 -28.99 9.75
C ASP A 114 -19.21 -30.09 10.07
N VAL A 115 -17.94 -29.89 9.69
CA VAL A 115 -16.84 -30.80 10.05
C VAL A 115 -16.64 -30.84 11.56
N ASN A 116 -16.57 -29.66 12.20
CA ASN A 116 -16.40 -29.52 13.64
C ASN A 116 -17.53 -30.20 14.43
N ASN A 117 -18.77 -30.08 13.97
CA ASN A 117 -19.93 -30.69 14.62
C ASN A 117 -20.01 -32.21 14.45
N ARG A 118 -19.36 -32.76 13.41
CA ARG A 118 -19.31 -34.21 13.14
C ARG A 118 -18.15 -34.91 13.84
N GLN A 119 -17.13 -34.16 14.27
CA GLN A 119 -16.02 -34.72 15.04
C GLN A 119 -16.51 -35.16 16.43
N TYR A 120 -16.20 -36.41 16.78
CA TYR A 120 -16.39 -36.93 18.13
C TYR A 120 -15.08 -36.78 18.90
N GLY A 121 -15.04 -35.86 19.88
CA GLY A 121 -13.85 -35.64 20.72
C GLY A 121 -13.26 -34.23 20.55
N SER A 122 -12.03 -34.05 21.03
CA SER A 122 -11.29 -32.77 21.01
C SER A 122 -10.23 -32.71 19.91
N ASP A 123 -10.42 -33.43 18.81
CA ASP A 123 -9.43 -33.50 17.74
C ASP A 123 -9.42 -32.19 16.94
N ILE A 124 -8.23 -31.64 16.70
CA ILE A 124 -8.04 -30.42 15.92
C ILE A 124 -8.36 -30.70 14.45
N ILE A 125 -9.10 -29.81 13.79
CA ILE A 125 -9.36 -29.89 12.35
C ILE A 125 -8.10 -29.47 11.60
N LEU A 126 -7.61 -30.30 10.69
CA LEU A 126 -6.41 -29.99 9.90
C LEU A 126 -6.77 -29.21 8.62
N ALA A 127 -5.97 -28.18 8.31
CA ALA A 127 -6.15 -27.35 7.13
C ALA A 127 -6.05 -28.17 5.84
N SER A 128 -5.10 -29.11 5.74
CA SER A 128 -4.95 -30.00 4.58
C SER A 128 -6.25 -30.75 4.24
N GLY A 129 -6.98 -31.21 5.27
CA GLY A 129 -8.27 -31.87 5.13
C GLY A 129 -9.31 -30.97 4.48
N LEU A 130 -9.39 -29.71 4.90
CA LEU A 130 -10.33 -28.72 4.36
C LEU A 130 -9.97 -28.26 2.94
N LEU A 131 -8.67 -28.24 2.60
CA LEU A 131 -8.21 -27.86 1.26
C LEU A 131 -8.52 -28.94 0.22
N ASN A 132 -8.59 -30.21 0.63
CA ASN A 132 -8.86 -31.34 -0.26
C ASN A 132 -10.34 -31.44 -0.71
N THR A 133 -11.26 -30.84 0.03
CA THR A 133 -12.70 -30.90 -0.27
C THR A 133 -13.09 -29.93 -1.41
N LYS A 134 -12.36 -28.82 -1.53
CA LYS A 134 -12.54 -27.68 -2.47
C LYS A 134 -13.63 -26.67 -2.06
N GLU A 135 -14.32 -26.89 -0.95
CA GLU A 135 -15.21 -25.91 -0.31
C GLU A 135 -14.41 -24.76 0.33
N CYS A 136 -13.16 -25.05 0.72
CA CYS A 136 -12.21 -24.06 1.23
C CYS A 136 -10.96 -24.03 0.36
N ASN A 137 -10.28 -22.89 0.37
CA ASN A 137 -8.93 -22.71 -0.19
C ASN A 137 -8.08 -21.91 0.80
N GLU A 138 -6.76 -21.86 0.57
CA GLU A 138 -5.84 -21.19 1.48
C GLU A 138 -6.21 -19.73 1.74
N ARG A 139 -6.68 -19.01 0.71
CA ARG A 139 -7.09 -17.61 0.82
C ARG A 139 -8.33 -17.42 1.69
N LEU A 140 -9.28 -18.35 1.62
CA LEU A 140 -10.49 -18.37 2.43
C LEU A 140 -10.16 -18.67 3.89
N LEU A 141 -9.36 -19.71 4.15
CA LEU A 141 -8.93 -20.07 5.50
C LEU A 141 -8.19 -18.90 6.17
N VAL A 142 -7.22 -18.32 5.47
CA VAL A 142 -6.48 -17.16 5.97
C VAL A 142 -7.40 -15.96 6.18
N SER A 143 -8.36 -15.70 5.28
CA SER A 143 -9.36 -14.65 5.48
C SER A 143 -10.13 -14.87 6.78
N LEU A 144 -10.69 -16.07 7.00
CA LEU A 144 -11.47 -16.40 8.20
C LEU A 144 -10.66 -16.26 9.50
N VAL A 145 -9.35 -16.57 9.47
CA VAL A 145 -8.43 -16.33 10.60
C VAL A 145 -8.32 -14.83 10.91
N TYR A 146 -8.08 -13.99 9.89
CA TYR A 146 -8.02 -12.53 10.11
C TYR A 146 -9.35 -11.93 10.57
N GLN A 147 -10.46 -12.48 10.10
CA GLN A 147 -11.81 -12.10 10.54
C GLN A 147 -12.13 -12.59 11.97
N ARG A 148 -11.24 -13.39 12.57
CA ARG A 148 -11.44 -14.04 13.89
C ARG A 148 -12.71 -14.90 13.91
N ARG A 149 -13.05 -15.50 12.78
CA ARG A 149 -14.18 -16.43 12.64
C ARG A 149 -13.77 -17.88 12.88
N ILE A 150 -12.47 -18.15 12.78
CA ILE A 150 -11.79 -19.39 13.18
C ILE A 150 -10.49 -19.02 13.90
N ALA A 151 -9.96 -19.93 14.71
CA ALA A 151 -8.65 -19.80 15.34
C ALA A 151 -7.62 -20.67 14.63
N ALA A 152 -6.38 -20.18 14.51
CA ALA A 152 -5.27 -20.95 13.99
C ALA A 152 -4.44 -21.51 15.15
N THR A 153 -4.33 -22.84 15.24
CA THR A 153 -3.44 -23.53 16.17
C THR A 153 -2.19 -24.00 15.45
N ASP A 154 -1.03 -23.75 16.06
CA ASP A 154 0.31 -24.16 15.63
C ASP A 154 0.73 -23.85 14.17
N GLY A 155 1.87 -23.17 14.00
CA GLY A 155 2.67 -23.29 12.77
C GLY A 155 2.71 -22.12 11.79
N PHE A 156 1.85 -21.10 11.89
CA PHE A 156 1.82 -20.03 10.85
C PHE A 156 2.14 -18.60 11.30
N GLU A 157 2.57 -18.36 12.55
CA GLU A 157 2.80 -17.01 13.09
C GLU A 157 1.59 -16.04 12.84
N LEU A 158 0.39 -16.60 12.58
CA LEU A 158 -0.88 -15.88 12.52
C LEU A 158 -1.42 -15.78 13.94
N GLU A 159 -0.81 -14.89 14.74
CA GLU A 159 -1.26 -14.64 16.10
C GLU A 159 -2.65 -13.96 16.07
N THR A 160 -3.72 -14.70 16.37
CA THR A 160 -5.02 -14.12 16.69
C THR A 160 -5.11 -13.89 18.19
N VAL A 161 -5.11 -12.62 18.62
CA VAL A 161 -4.88 -12.20 20.01
C VAL A 161 -6.08 -12.42 20.96
N ASP A 162 -7.21 -12.97 20.50
CA ASP A 162 -8.42 -13.03 21.34
C ASP A 162 -9.15 -14.38 21.30
N TYR A 163 -8.87 -15.21 22.30
CA TYR A 163 -9.47 -16.53 22.55
C TYR A 163 -10.84 -16.46 23.25
N SER A 164 -11.44 -15.27 23.44
CA SER A 164 -12.69 -15.12 24.19
C SER A 164 -13.93 -15.69 23.47
N LYS A 165 -13.86 -15.91 22.16
CA LYS A 165 -14.93 -16.54 21.38
C LYS A 165 -14.62 -18.02 21.14
N LYS A 166 -15.58 -18.89 21.45
CA LYS A 166 -15.57 -20.30 21.03
C LYS A 166 -15.76 -20.39 19.51
N VAL A 167 -14.67 -20.27 18.77
CA VAL A 167 -14.63 -20.48 17.32
C VAL A 167 -13.96 -21.81 17.02
N PRO A 168 -14.22 -22.44 15.86
CA PRO A 168 -13.50 -23.65 15.45
C PRO A 168 -11.98 -23.40 15.41
N GLU A 169 -11.21 -24.35 15.94
CA GLU A 169 -9.75 -24.34 15.90
C GLU A 169 -9.24 -25.17 14.71
N ILE A 170 -8.40 -24.57 13.89
CA ILE A 170 -7.80 -25.19 12.71
C ILE A 170 -6.28 -25.29 12.90
N GLY A 171 -5.76 -26.51 12.81
CA GLY A 171 -4.34 -26.80 12.76
C GLY A 171 -3.79 -26.61 11.35
N PHE A 172 -2.84 -25.69 11.16
CA PHE A 172 -2.18 -25.50 9.87
C PHE A 172 -1.00 -26.46 9.74
N ASP A 173 -1.31 -27.68 9.34
CA ASP A 173 -0.38 -28.82 9.21
C ASP A 173 0.53 -28.75 7.97
N GLU A 174 0.22 -27.86 7.04
CA GLU A 174 1.02 -27.57 5.86
C GLU A 174 1.28 -26.06 5.70
N TYR A 175 2.32 -25.71 4.94
CA TYR A 175 2.64 -24.31 4.67
C TYR A 175 1.65 -23.70 3.69
N ILE A 176 1.03 -22.58 4.09
CA ILE A 176 0.23 -21.77 3.18
C ILE A 176 1.13 -21.08 2.15
N HIS A 177 0.74 -21.20 0.88
CA HIS A 177 1.47 -20.60 -0.21
C HIS A 177 1.18 -19.10 -0.24
N ILE A 178 2.23 -18.29 -0.03
CA ILE A 178 2.08 -16.83 0.00
C ILE A 178 1.42 -16.27 -1.27
N ALA A 179 1.64 -16.91 -2.42
CA ALA A 179 1.07 -16.51 -3.70
C ALA A 179 -0.46 -16.64 -3.75
N ASN A 180 -1.05 -17.49 -2.89
CA ASN A 180 -2.49 -17.69 -2.84
C ASN A 180 -3.18 -16.69 -1.91
N VAL A 181 -2.44 -16.06 -0.99
CA VAL A 181 -2.99 -15.13 0.00
C VAL A 181 -2.76 -13.66 -0.33
N VAL A 182 -1.66 -13.35 -1.04
CA VAL A 182 -1.40 -11.97 -1.49
C VAL A 182 -2.14 -11.65 -2.78
N LEU A 183 -2.44 -10.37 -2.97
CA LEU A 183 -3.17 -9.88 -4.12
C LEU A 183 -2.50 -10.29 -5.43
N ASN A 184 -3.24 -11.05 -6.25
CA ASN A 184 -2.79 -11.57 -7.55
C ASN A 184 -1.47 -12.36 -7.48
N GLY A 185 -1.11 -12.91 -6.32
CA GLY A 185 0.14 -13.63 -6.09
C GLY A 185 1.40 -12.78 -6.25
N LYS A 186 1.28 -11.45 -6.18
CA LYS A 186 2.39 -10.52 -6.45
C LYS A 186 2.77 -9.68 -5.24
N PHE A 187 4.07 -9.53 -5.05
CA PHE A 187 4.64 -8.52 -4.18
C PHE A 187 4.75 -7.19 -4.92
N ILE A 188 4.50 -6.09 -4.20
CA ILE A 188 4.73 -4.72 -4.68
C ILE A 188 6.23 -4.46 -4.74
N LYS A 189 6.97 -4.90 -3.72
CA LYS A 189 8.40 -4.67 -3.60
C LYS A 189 9.07 -5.75 -2.77
N VAL A 190 10.26 -6.18 -3.18
CA VAL A 190 11.10 -7.13 -2.43
C VAL A 190 12.47 -6.50 -2.19
N VAL A 191 12.95 -6.59 -0.95
CA VAL A 191 14.23 -6.03 -0.50
C VAL A 191 14.99 -7.12 0.24
N SER A 192 16.31 -7.17 0.05
CA SER A 192 17.18 -8.06 0.82
C SER A 192 17.94 -7.27 1.87
N LYS A 193 17.95 -7.74 3.11
CA LYS A 193 18.72 -7.18 4.22
C LYS A 193 19.51 -8.31 4.89
N GLY A 194 20.79 -8.41 4.56
CA GLY A 194 21.61 -9.54 4.96
C GLY A 194 21.09 -10.85 4.37
N SER A 195 20.88 -11.87 5.22
CA SER A 195 20.33 -13.17 4.83
C SER A 195 18.80 -13.22 4.80
N THR A 196 18.12 -12.10 5.10
CA THR A 196 16.65 -12.05 5.17
C THR A 196 16.09 -11.23 4.02
N LYS A 197 15.07 -11.76 3.34
CA LYS A 197 14.28 -11.03 2.35
C LYS A 197 13.02 -10.50 3.02
N TYR A 198 12.62 -9.30 2.63
CA TYR A 198 11.40 -8.64 3.04
C TYR A 198 10.58 -8.29 1.81
N ALA A 199 9.27 -8.45 1.87
CA ALA A 199 8.37 -8.18 0.75
C ALA A 199 7.15 -7.39 1.21
N LEU A 200 6.78 -6.34 0.48
CA LEU A 200 5.56 -5.58 0.68
C LEU A 200 4.47 -6.13 -0.25
N ALA A 201 3.29 -6.44 0.28
CA ALA A 201 2.17 -6.93 -0.51
C ALA A 201 0.82 -6.52 0.08
N TRP A 202 -0.22 -6.52 -0.76
CA TRP A 202 -1.59 -6.50 -0.28
C TRP A 202 -2.03 -7.91 0.12
N SER A 203 -2.58 -8.04 1.33
CA SER A 203 -3.17 -9.27 1.85
C SER A 203 -4.42 -8.92 2.65
N GLN A 204 -5.57 -9.50 2.26
CA GLN A 204 -6.83 -9.36 3.03
C GLN A 204 -7.24 -7.92 3.35
N GLY A 205 -6.96 -6.98 2.44
CA GLY A 205 -7.32 -5.56 2.55
C GLY A 205 -6.23 -4.71 3.20
N HIS A 206 -5.20 -5.35 3.74
CA HIS A 206 -4.08 -4.69 4.40
C HIS A 206 -2.85 -4.67 3.51
N LEU A 207 -2.05 -3.64 3.72
CA LEU A 207 -0.68 -3.64 3.25
C LEU A 207 0.18 -4.29 4.33
N CYS A 208 0.87 -5.37 3.98
CA CYS A 208 1.66 -6.16 4.91
C CYS A 208 3.10 -6.29 4.44
N ILE A 209 4.03 -6.35 5.40
CA ILE A 209 5.40 -6.80 5.16
C ILE A 209 5.47 -8.28 5.50
N PHE A 210 6.05 -9.06 4.60
CA PHE A 210 6.41 -10.46 4.80
C PHE A 210 7.93 -10.58 4.89
N LYS A 211 8.43 -11.54 5.67
CA LYS A 211 9.85 -11.84 5.78
C LYS A 211 10.12 -13.30 5.43
N ARG A 212 11.29 -13.56 4.83
CA ARG A 212 11.82 -14.90 4.58
C ARG A 212 13.30 -14.93 4.86
N GLU A 213 13.70 -15.68 5.87
CA GLU A 213 15.09 -15.93 6.22
C GLU A 213 15.71 -16.95 5.25
N LYS A 214 17.02 -16.88 4.97
CA LYS A 214 17.69 -17.86 4.10
C LYS A 214 17.53 -19.32 4.58
N SER A 215 17.50 -19.53 5.90
CA SER A 215 17.30 -20.84 6.54
C SER A 215 15.86 -21.35 6.41
N ARG A 216 14.88 -20.47 6.19
CA ARG A 216 13.46 -20.81 6.07
C ARG A 216 13.04 -20.73 4.61
N LYS A 217 12.42 -21.80 4.08
CA LYS A 217 11.90 -21.79 2.71
C LYS A 217 10.58 -21.02 2.57
N VAL A 218 10.00 -20.57 3.67
CA VAL A 218 8.64 -20.01 3.75
C VAL A 218 8.63 -18.52 4.07
N TRP A 219 7.67 -17.81 3.50
CA TRP A 219 7.38 -16.43 3.86
C TRP A 219 6.45 -16.42 5.07
N VAL A 220 6.79 -15.61 6.08
CA VAL A 220 5.95 -15.36 7.24
C VAL A 220 5.59 -13.88 7.30
N GLN A 221 4.41 -13.58 7.83
CA GLN A 221 4.00 -12.19 7.99
C GLN A 221 4.87 -11.51 9.07
N HIS A 222 5.38 -10.33 8.76
CA HIS A 222 6.20 -9.53 9.68
C HIS A 222 5.36 -8.49 10.42
N THR A 223 4.56 -7.71 9.69
CA THR A 223 3.62 -6.71 10.24
C THR A 223 2.40 -7.41 10.80
N ARG A 224 2.00 -7.15 12.04
CA ARG A 224 0.90 -7.87 12.70
C ARG A 224 -0.44 -7.15 12.53
N ASN A 225 -1.49 -7.90 12.24
CA ASN A 225 -2.87 -7.39 12.19
C ASN A 225 -3.43 -7.35 13.63
N GLY A 226 -4.12 -6.29 14.02
CA GLY A 226 -4.50 -6.03 15.41
C GLY A 226 -3.42 -5.34 16.26
N MET A 227 -2.24 -5.07 15.69
CA MET A 227 -1.21 -4.17 16.23
C MET A 227 -0.85 -3.11 15.19
N GLU A 228 -1.88 -2.45 14.69
CA GLU A 228 -1.82 -1.44 13.63
C GLU A 228 -0.81 -0.32 13.95
N MET A 229 -0.69 0.06 15.24
CA MET A 229 0.24 1.08 15.70
C MET A 229 1.71 0.77 15.40
N ASP A 230 2.12 -0.49 15.38
CA ASP A 230 3.51 -0.86 15.06
C ASP A 230 3.68 -1.09 13.55
N SER A 231 2.67 -1.68 12.91
CA SER A 231 2.68 -1.99 11.47
C SER A 231 2.82 -0.74 10.59
N GLY A 232 2.19 0.38 10.94
CA GLY A 232 2.25 1.60 10.13
C GLY A 232 3.63 2.23 10.09
N LYS A 233 4.35 2.22 11.21
CA LYS A 233 5.74 2.70 11.28
C LYS A 233 6.65 1.80 10.44
N GLU A 234 6.50 0.48 10.56
CA GLU A 234 7.31 -0.48 9.79
C GLU A 234 7.10 -0.33 8.29
N ILE A 235 5.85 -0.18 7.84
CA ILE A 235 5.50 0.05 6.44
C ILE A 235 6.07 1.39 5.95
N PHE A 236 5.90 2.46 6.73
CA PHE A 236 6.49 3.76 6.40
C PHE A 236 8.01 3.63 6.22
N ASP A 237 8.69 3.01 7.20
CA ASP A 237 10.14 2.84 7.18
C ASP A 237 10.60 1.95 6.03
N PHE A 238 9.86 0.90 5.71
CA PHE A 238 10.16 0.02 4.58
C PHE A 238 10.11 0.79 3.26
N ILE A 239 9.06 1.57 3.02
CA ILE A 239 8.94 2.37 1.79
C ILE A 239 9.99 3.48 1.79
N TYR A 240 10.08 4.27 2.86
CA TYR A 240 11.00 5.39 2.98
C TYR A 240 12.47 4.97 2.80
N ASN A 241 12.89 3.80 3.27
CA ASN A 241 14.29 3.38 3.13
C ASN A 241 14.62 2.76 1.77
N ASN A 242 13.61 2.36 1.00
CA ASN A 242 13.82 1.60 -0.23
C ASN A 242 13.28 2.29 -1.48
N ASP A 243 12.56 3.40 -1.36
CA ASP A 243 12.12 4.26 -2.45
C ASP A 243 12.87 5.60 -2.38
N SER A 244 13.76 5.84 -3.35
CA SER A 244 14.66 7.00 -3.33
C SER A 244 13.91 8.32 -3.48
N ASP A 245 12.79 8.35 -4.21
CA ASP A 245 12.02 9.57 -4.43
C ASP A 245 11.23 9.93 -3.19
N ILE A 246 10.55 8.94 -2.59
CA ILE A 246 9.88 9.14 -1.30
C ILE A 246 10.89 9.54 -0.23
N LYS A 247 12.06 8.88 -0.17
CA LYS A 247 13.11 9.20 0.80
C LYS A 247 13.56 10.66 0.67
N ARG A 248 14.00 11.03 -0.53
CA ARG A 248 14.54 12.36 -0.83
C ARG A 248 13.51 13.44 -0.51
N PHE A 249 12.24 13.22 -0.88
CA PHE A 249 11.17 14.15 -0.59
C PHE A 249 10.93 14.30 0.92
N CYS A 250 10.75 13.19 1.65
CA CYS A 250 10.53 13.21 3.09
C CYS A 250 11.71 13.82 3.86
N ASP A 251 12.95 13.61 3.40
CA ASP A 251 14.16 14.16 4.04
C ASP A 251 14.20 15.69 4.07
N LEU A 252 13.51 16.37 3.15
CA LEU A 252 13.37 17.82 3.19
C LEU A 252 12.68 18.28 4.49
N PHE A 253 11.73 17.49 4.97
CA PHE A 253 10.86 17.81 6.11
C PHE A 253 11.31 17.15 7.41
N LEU A 254 11.85 15.93 7.34
CA LEU A 254 12.19 15.14 8.52
C LEU A 254 13.62 15.36 9.02
N ASN A 255 14.52 15.90 8.18
CA ASN A 255 15.90 16.19 8.59
C ASN A 255 16.03 17.66 9.08
N PRO A 256 16.41 17.89 10.35
CA PRO A 256 16.58 19.23 10.91
C PRO A 256 17.60 20.10 10.15
N GLU A 257 18.64 19.50 9.56
CA GLU A 257 19.66 20.24 8.81
C GLU A 257 19.10 20.82 7.51
N ASN A 258 18.28 20.03 6.81
CA ASN A 258 17.57 20.47 5.61
C ASN A 258 16.53 21.56 5.93
N SER A 259 15.94 21.51 7.13
CA SER A 259 14.98 22.54 7.56
C SER A 259 15.61 23.92 7.66
N ARG A 260 16.89 24.05 8.07
CA ARG A 260 17.60 25.35 8.14
C ARG A 260 17.80 25.96 6.75
N HIS A 261 18.06 25.14 5.73
CA HIS A 261 18.15 25.60 4.35
C HIS A 261 16.79 26.09 3.83
N LEU A 262 15.70 25.45 4.24
CA LEU A 262 14.35 25.85 3.86
C LEU A 262 13.84 27.08 4.60
N THR A 263 14.25 27.33 5.85
CA THR A 263 13.99 28.63 6.51
C THR A 263 14.69 29.77 5.78
N LYS A 264 15.89 29.52 5.23
CA LYS A 264 16.64 30.47 4.38
C LYS A 264 16.03 30.62 2.98
N PHE A 265 15.42 29.57 2.46
CA PHE A 265 14.68 29.58 1.19
C PHE A 265 13.33 30.32 1.33
N ARG A 266 12.61 30.06 2.43
CA ARG A 266 11.37 30.77 2.83
C ARG A 266 11.62 32.24 3.13
N SER A 267 12.72 32.59 3.81
CA SER A 267 13.08 33.99 4.05
C SER A 267 13.46 34.72 2.77
N LYS A 268 14.08 34.04 1.79
CA LYS A 268 14.32 34.58 0.44
C LYS A 268 13.05 34.76 -0.39
N LEU A 269 12.08 33.84 -0.28
CA LEU A 269 10.77 33.95 -0.94
C LEU A 269 9.88 35.02 -0.29
N SER A 270 10.02 35.24 1.02
CA SER A 270 9.30 36.26 1.80
C SER A 270 9.93 37.66 1.71
N SER A 271 11.26 37.75 1.51
CA SER A 271 11.92 39.04 1.29
C SER A 271 11.64 39.55 -0.13
N ASN A 272 10.78 40.56 -0.22
CA ASN A 272 10.44 41.33 -1.41
C ASN A 272 11.67 41.91 -2.14
N LYS A 273 12.40 41.09 -2.91
CA LYS A 273 13.36 41.55 -3.92
C LYS A 273 13.34 40.75 -5.23
N TYR A 274 12.44 39.79 -5.36
CA TYR A 274 12.11 39.11 -6.62
C TYR A 274 10.61 39.22 -6.89
N LYS A 275 10.12 40.46 -7.03
CA LYS A 275 8.93 40.73 -7.85
C LYS A 275 9.41 40.78 -9.30
N SER A 276 8.77 39.97 -10.15
CA SER A 276 9.00 39.79 -11.59
C SER A 276 10.41 39.36 -12.03
N LEU A 277 10.59 38.06 -12.29
CA LEU A 277 11.10 37.69 -13.61
C LEU A 277 9.87 37.47 -14.49
N ALA A 278 9.33 38.57 -15.01
CA ALA A 278 8.64 38.53 -16.28
C ALA A 278 9.76 38.51 -17.32
N ILE A 279 9.84 37.44 -18.11
CA ILE A 279 10.56 37.52 -19.38
C ILE A 279 9.68 38.42 -20.25
N HIS A 280 10.16 39.63 -20.52
CA HIS A 280 9.64 40.44 -21.61
C HIS A 280 9.94 39.70 -22.91
N ASP A 281 8.90 39.36 -23.66
CA ASP A 281 8.99 39.05 -25.08
C ASP A 281 9.44 40.34 -25.79
N ASP A 282 10.72 40.43 -26.16
CA ASP A 282 11.24 41.33 -27.19
C ASP A 282 12.59 40.77 -27.67
N ASP A 283 12.53 39.77 -28.55
CA ASP A 283 13.40 39.56 -29.72
C ASP A 283 13.28 38.11 -30.22
N VAL A 284 12.27 37.85 -31.05
CA VAL A 284 12.32 36.77 -32.04
C VAL A 284 11.93 37.37 -33.39
N GLY A 285 12.96 37.82 -34.11
CA GLY A 285 12.88 38.00 -35.54
C GLY A 285 12.50 36.68 -36.20
N SER A 286 11.42 36.74 -36.98
CA SER A 286 11.04 35.90 -38.12
C SER A 286 11.75 34.55 -38.30
N MET A 287 10.98 33.46 -38.32
CA MET A 287 10.75 32.69 -39.55
C MET A 287 9.57 31.72 -39.36
N HIS A 288 8.64 31.80 -40.32
CA HIS A 288 7.46 30.99 -40.65
C HIS A 288 7.06 29.82 -39.72
N GLU A 289 5.88 29.83 -39.10
CA GLU A 289 4.55 29.67 -39.71
C GLU A 289 4.38 28.33 -40.44
N ASN A 290 3.84 27.33 -39.74
CA ASN A 290 2.66 26.61 -40.24
C ASN A 290 1.90 25.82 -39.16
N GLN A 291 0.61 26.13 -39.12
CA GLN A 291 -0.53 25.35 -38.63
C GLN A 291 -0.81 25.25 -37.12
N ILE A 292 -1.49 26.31 -36.68
CA ILE A 292 -2.48 26.35 -35.60
C ILE A 292 -3.68 25.45 -35.95
N ARG A 293 -4.05 24.53 -35.05
CA ARG A 293 -5.46 24.34 -34.67
C ARG A 293 -5.58 24.10 -33.16
N ARG A 294 -6.43 24.95 -32.57
CA ARG A 294 -6.69 25.16 -31.14
C ARG A 294 -7.53 24.04 -30.54
N SER A 295 -7.21 23.67 -29.30
CA SER A 295 -8.21 23.54 -28.24
C SER A 295 -7.66 24.20 -26.98
N ARG A 296 -8.30 25.32 -26.60
CA ARG A 296 -8.05 26.09 -25.37
C ARG A 296 -8.30 25.22 -24.14
N SER A 297 -7.39 25.28 -23.17
CA SER A 297 -7.71 25.17 -21.75
C SER A 297 -7.04 26.36 -21.07
N GLU A 298 -7.88 27.17 -20.43
CA GLU A 298 -7.55 28.43 -19.80
C GLU A 298 -6.85 28.21 -18.45
N ASN A 299 -5.80 29.01 -18.22
CA ASN A 299 -5.43 29.62 -16.95
C ASN A 299 -5.52 28.77 -15.68
N ALA A 300 -4.39 28.14 -15.33
CA ALA A 300 -4.00 27.99 -13.93
C ALA A 300 -2.51 28.32 -13.81
N GLY A 301 -2.19 29.62 -13.70
CA GLY A 301 -0.84 30.09 -13.39
C GLY A 301 -0.42 29.67 -11.98
N GLY A 302 0.01 28.43 -11.81
CA GLY A 302 0.71 27.94 -10.65
C GLY A 302 2.22 28.11 -10.84
N ILE A 303 2.92 28.47 -9.77
CA ILE A 303 4.39 28.38 -9.75
C ILE A 303 4.72 26.90 -9.75
N ILE A 304 5.10 26.38 -10.91
CA ILE A 304 5.70 25.06 -11.08
C ILE A 304 7.17 25.22 -10.70
N VAL A 305 7.61 24.51 -9.66
CA VAL A 305 9.04 24.30 -9.44
C VAL A 305 9.43 23.15 -10.35
N ASP A 306 9.93 23.48 -11.53
CA ASP A 306 10.40 22.51 -12.51
C ASP A 306 11.73 21.92 -12.03
N ILE A 307 11.67 20.73 -11.44
CA ILE A 307 12.85 19.90 -11.23
C ILE A 307 12.87 18.94 -12.41
N GLN A 308 13.43 19.40 -13.53
CA GLN A 308 13.80 18.51 -14.64
C GLN A 308 14.86 17.52 -14.14
N LEU A 309 14.43 16.29 -13.87
CA LEU A 309 15.32 15.15 -13.76
C LEU A 309 14.99 14.21 -14.92
N TRP A 310 16.02 14.00 -15.74
CA TRP A 310 16.03 13.22 -16.96
C TRP A 310 15.17 11.95 -16.89
N TRP A 311 14.15 11.91 -17.74
CA TRP A 311 13.51 10.67 -18.16
C TRP A 311 14.24 10.14 -19.39
N ASN A 312 14.76 8.92 -19.29
CA ASN A 312 14.94 8.07 -20.45
C ASN A 312 14.79 6.59 -20.08
N ARG A 313 13.82 5.97 -20.76
CA ARG A 313 13.76 4.56 -21.19
C ARG A 313 13.13 3.52 -20.25
N TRP A 314 11.80 3.41 -20.32
CA TRP A 314 11.11 2.12 -20.31
C TRP A 314 10.13 2.12 -21.50
N ILE A 315 10.48 1.39 -22.57
CA ILE A 315 9.55 1.05 -23.67
C ILE A 315 8.91 -0.30 -23.30
N PRO A 316 7.59 -0.47 -23.52
CA PRO A 316 6.89 -1.73 -23.31
C PRO A 316 7.07 -2.63 -24.54
N ASP A 317 7.49 -3.87 -24.33
CA ASP A 317 7.07 -5.03 -25.13
C ASP A 317 7.72 -6.31 -24.58
N LEU A 318 6.89 -7.19 -24.03
CA LEU A 318 6.97 -8.64 -24.26
C LEU A 318 5.66 -9.27 -23.78
N THR A 319 4.73 -9.39 -24.72
CA THR A 319 3.66 -10.37 -24.65
C THR A 319 4.27 -11.76 -24.88
N ALA A 320 3.79 -12.73 -24.10
CA ALA A 320 3.79 -14.17 -24.36
C ALA A 320 5.11 -14.85 -24.76
N GLU A 321 5.72 -15.56 -23.80
CA GLU A 321 6.32 -16.86 -24.10
C GLU A 321 6.10 -17.84 -22.95
N ILE A 322 5.47 -18.95 -23.30
CA ILE A 322 5.29 -20.16 -22.51
C ILE A 322 6.67 -20.79 -22.30
N GLY A 323 7.00 -21.18 -21.07
CA GLY A 323 8.23 -21.94 -20.83
C GLY A 323 8.36 -22.42 -19.40
N ARG A 324 8.07 -23.72 -19.20
CA ARG A 324 8.58 -24.50 -18.07
C ARG A 324 10.06 -24.23 -17.88
N TYR A 325 10.48 -24.00 -16.65
CA TYR A 325 11.83 -24.36 -16.21
C TYR A 325 11.73 -24.95 -14.81
N ASP A 326 11.68 -26.28 -14.77
CA ASP A 326 12.37 -27.07 -13.76
C ASP A 326 13.83 -26.64 -13.76
N ILE A 327 14.31 -26.14 -12.62
CA ILE A 327 15.74 -26.04 -12.36
C ILE A 327 15.95 -26.43 -10.90
N GLU A 328 16.24 -27.73 -10.72
CA GLU A 328 17.11 -28.22 -9.66
C GLU A 328 18.45 -27.46 -9.75
N PHE A 329 19.02 -27.08 -8.61
CA PHE A 329 20.47 -27.11 -8.47
C PHE A 329 20.84 -27.77 -7.16
N ILE A 330 21.64 -28.82 -7.37
CA ILE A 330 22.39 -29.66 -6.45
C ILE A 330 23.56 -28.85 -5.86
N GLU A 331 23.84 -29.18 -4.60
CA GLU A 331 24.92 -28.77 -3.68
C GLU A 331 24.92 -27.35 -3.09
#